data_AF-A0A3G9JFN8-F1
#
_entry.id   AF-A0A3G9JFN8-F1
#
_cell.length_a   1.000
_cell.length_b   1.000
_cell.length_c   1.000
_cell.angle_alpha   90.00
_cell.angle_beta   90.00
_cell.angle_gamma   90.00
#
_symmetry.space_group_name_H-M   'P 1'
#
loop_
_entity.id
_entity.type
_entity.pdbx_description
1 polymer ?
#
loop_
_entity_poly.entity_id
_entity_poly.type
_entity_poly.pdbx_seq_one_letter_code
_entity_poly.pdbx_strand_id
1 'polypeptide(L)'
;MAIIGVITIITFTVIVLLGLRLNIMKITQTEDTIEQRIGVRDTSLSYDRLIDLEWEWNRSLNSRLQVELQEASLIARSELPEQPETVVDLLIEIASMYRGDSPFTYARMVALEYYTEQEPIASEIAPFGPLPITDFLEIDVDDQEAQLQNIQESYKEFNQYVDNFMNVKFKQ
;
A
#
# COMPACT_ATOMS: atom_id res chain seq x y z
N MET A 1 51.89 -11.52 31.38
CA MET A 1 50.85 -12.14 30.52
C MET A 1 49.59 -11.28 30.54
N ALA A 2 49.52 -10.22 29.71
CA ALA A 2 48.39 -9.28 29.72
C ALA A 2 48.00 -8.74 28.34
N ILE A 3 48.53 -9.32 27.25
CA ILE A 3 48.36 -8.80 25.89
C ILE A 3 47.26 -9.57 25.13
N ILE A 4 46.92 -10.78 25.57
CA ILE A 4 45.93 -11.64 24.89
C ILE A 4 44.49 -11.19 25.19
N GLY A 5 44.20 -10.59 26.35
CA GLY A 5 42.84 -10.17 26.72
C GLY A 5 42.31 -8.91 26.01
N VAL A 6 43.20 -8.00 25.61
CA VAL A 6 42.81 -6.72 24.98
C VAL A 6 42.49 -6.91 23.49
N ILE A 7 43.19 -7.83 22.81
CA ILE A 7 42.98 -8.09 21.39
C ILE A 7 41.60 -8.72 21.15
N THR A 8 41.15 -9.63 22.02
CA THR A 8 39.86 -10.32 21.88
C THR A 8 38.66 -9.39 22.05
N ILE A 9 38.75 -8.39 22.92
CA ILE A 9 37.65 -7.42 23.12
C ILE A 9 37.52 -6.52 21.90
N ILE A 10 38.63 -6.03 21.34
CA ILE A 10 38.62 -5.14 20.16
C ILE A 10 38.06 -5.86 18.92
N THR A 11 38.45 -7.11 18.65
CA THR A 11 37.90 -7.86 17.52
C THR A 11 36.41 -8.16 17.69
N PHE A 12 35.94 -8.44 18.90
CA PHE A 12 34.51 -8.69 19.14
C PHE A 12 33.67 -7.40 18.96
N THR A 13 34.16 -6.25 19.43
CA THR A 13 33.45 -4.97 19.23
C THR A 13 33.41 -4.58 17.75
N VAL A 14 34.50 -4.81 17.01
CA VAL A 14 34.58 -4.53 15.57
C VAL A 14 33.65 -5.44 14.77
N ILE A 15 33.56 -6.74 15.09
CA ILE A 15 32.64 -7.67 14.41
C ILE A 15 31.17 -7.32 14.70
N VAL A 16 30.83 -6.95 15.94
CA VAL A 16 29.46 -6.51 16.29
C VAL A 16 29.12 -5.20 15.59
N LEU A 17 30.05 -4.23 15.53
CA LEU A 17 29.86 -2.98 14.79
C LEU A 17 29.73 -3.20 13.28
N LEU A 18 30.55 -4.05 12.67
CA LEU A 18 30.45 -4.39 11.24
C LEU A 18 29.16 -5.16 10.93
N GLY A 19 28.76 -6.09 11.80
CA GLY A 19 27.50 -6.81 11.71
C GLY A 19 26.30 -5.87 11.80
N LEU A 20 26.31 -4.92 12.75
CA LEU A 20 25.29 -3.87 12.84
C LEU A 20 25.26 -3.00 11.58
N ARG A 21 26.43 -2.55 11.08
CA ARG A 21 26.50 -1.68 9.89
C ARG A 21 26.00 -2.37 8.63
N LEU A 22 26.29 -3.66 8.46
CA LEU A 22 25.80 -4.44 7.32
C LEU A 22 24.29 -4.70 7.38
N ASN A 23 23.75 -4.90 8.59
CA ASN A 23 22.30 -5.06 8.75
C ASN A 23 21.56 -3.75 8.49
N ILE A 24 22.04 -2.63 9.06
CA ILE A 24 21.45 -1.30 8.85
C ILE A 24 21.51 -0.93 7.36
N MET A 25 22.64 -1.16 6.68
CA MET A 25 22.79 -0.84 5.26
C MET A 25 21.85 -1.64 4.35
N LYS A 26 21.52 -2.89 4.69
CA LYS A 26 20.54 -3.70 3.96
C LYS A 26 19.10 -3.28 4.22
N ILE A 27 18.77 -2.93 5.46
CA ILE A 27 17.43 -2.48 5.85
C ILE A 27 17.12 -1.15 5.17
N THR A 28 18.02 -0.16 5.25
CA THR A 28 17.83 1.15 4.61
C THR A 28 17.73 1.05 3.08
N GLN A 29 18.55 0.20 2.43
CA GLN A 29 18.41 -0.02 0.98
C GLN A 29 17.06 -0.65 0.61
N THR A 30 16.51 -1.52 1.46
CA THR A 30 15.23 -2.19 1.19
C THR A 30 14.07 -1.20 1.37
N GLU A 31 14.11 -0.35 2.41
CA GLU A 31 13.14 0.73 2.63
C GLU A 31 13.10 1.72 1.46
N ASP A 32 14.26 2.27 1.09
CA ASP A 32 14.38 3.24 0.00
C ASP A 32 13.84 2.66 -1.32
N THR A 33 14.06 1.36 -1.57
CA THR A 33 13.56 0.68 -2.77
C THR A 33 12.03 0.50 -2.73
N ILE A 34 11.46 0.22 -1.56
CA ILE A 34 10.00 0.05 -1.41
C ILE A 34 9.28 1.39 -1.49
N GLU A 35 9.79 2.44 -0.84
CA GLU A 35 9.24 3.78 -0.98
C GLU A 35 9.32 4.26 -2.44
N GLN A 36 10.41 3.95 -3.14
CA GLN A 36 10.52 4.24 -4.57
C GLN A 36 9.50 3.46 -5.42
N ARG A 37 9.20 2.20 -5.08
CA ARG A 37 8.21 1.38 -5.79
C ARG A 37 6.78 1.85 -5.54
N ILE A 38 6.43 2.16 -4.28
CA ILE A 38 5.13 2.75 -3.93
C ILE A 38 5.03 4.15 -4.55
N GLY A 39 6.15 4.84 -4.75
CA GLY A 39 6.29 6.12 -5.43
C GLY A 39 6.19 7.32 -4.48
N VAL A 40 6.44 8.52 -5.02
CA VAL A 40 6.28 9.77 -4.25
C VAL A 40 4.80 9.93 -3.91
N ARG A 41 4.51 9.94 -2.61
CA ARG A 41 3.17 10.14 -2.05
C ARG A 41 3.05 11.56 -1.55
N ASP A 42 2.41 12.43 -2.33
CA ASP A 42 2.08 13.78 -1.89
C ASP A 42 1.10 13.72 -0.70
N THR A 43 1.11 14.74 0.15
CA THR A 43 0.21 14.81 1.31
C THR A 43 -1.26 15.01 0.94
N SER A 44 -1.51 15.49 -0.27
CA SER A 44 -2.85 15.77 -0.81
C SER A 44 -2.87 15.57 -2.31
N LEU A 45 -4.04 15.27 -2.88
CA LEU A 45 -4.20 15.17 -4.33
C LEU A 45 -4.44 16.57 -4.89
N SER A 46 -4.03 16.79 -6.14
CA SER A 46 -4.44 17.99 -6.87
C SER A 46 -5.94 17.97 -7.12
N TYR A 47 -6.57 19.14 -7.21
CA TYR A 47 -8.00 19.24 -7.51
C TYR A 47 -8.37 18.56 -8.83
N ASP A 48 -7.56 18.74 -9.88
CA ASP A 48 -7.77 18.07 -11.17
C ASP A 48 -7.78 16.55 -11.03
N ARG A 49 -6.85 16.00 -10.25
CA ARG A 49 -6.82 14.55 -10.00
C ARG A 49 -8.02 14.07 -9.19
N LEU A 50 -8.50 14.84 -8.21
CA LEU A 50 -9.72 14.48 -7.47
C LEU A 50 -10.93 14.38 -8.40
N ILE A 51 -11.07 15.31 -9.35
CA ILE A 51 -12.13 15.29 -10.37
C ILE A 51 -12.00 14.06 -11.27
N ASP A 52 -10.78 13.73 -11.72
CA ASP A 52 -10.57 12.55 -12.56
C ASP A 52 -10.94 11.25 -11.81
N LEU A 53 -10.55 11.12 -10.54
CA LEU A 53 -10.88 9.97 -9.69
C LEU A 53 -12.40 9.82 -9.49
N GLU A 54 -13.09 10.93 -9.20
CA GLU A 54 -14.55 10.97 -9.09
C GLU A 54 -15.21 10.53 -10.39
N TRP A 55 -14.71 11.01 -11.52
CA TRP A 55 -15.24 10.64 -12.83
C TRP A 55 -14.98 9.17 -13.19
N GLU A 56 -13.78 8.66 -12.94
CA GLU A 56 -13.43 7.24 -13.12
C GLU A 56 -14.35 6.34 -12.27
N TRP A 57 -14.53 6.71 -11.01
CA TRP A 57 -15.42 6.02 -10.08
C TRP A 57 -16.86 5.99 -10.59
N ASN A 58 -17.43 7.17 -10.88
CA ASN A 58 -18.82 7.30 -11.29
C ASN A 58 -19.12 6.61 -12.62
N ARG A 59 -18.16 6.60 -13.56
CA ARG A 59 -18.28 5.80 -14.79
C ARG A 59 -18.25 4.30 -14.51
N SER A 60 -17.52 3.87 -13.49
CA SER A 60 -17.44 2.48 -13.09
C SER A 60 -18.68 1.97 -12.34
N LEU A 61 -19.58 2.83 -11.85
CA LEU A 61 -20.79 2.38 -11.14
C LEU A 61 -21.72 1.52 -12.02
N ASN A 62 -21.73 1.69 -13.33
CA ASN A 62 -22.44 0.76 -14.22
C ASN A 62 -21.81 -0.64 -14.24
N SER A 63 -20.50 -0.74 -14.00
CA SER A 63 -19.79 -2.02 -13.85
C SER A 63 -20.05 -2.67 -12.49
N ARG A 64 -20.45 -1.91 -11.46
CA ARG A 64 -20.83 -2.45 -10.13
C ARG A 64 -21.92 -3.50 -10.24
N LEU A 65 -23.00 -3.21 -10.97
CA LEU A 65 -24.08 -4.17 -11.19
C LEU A 65 -23.58 -5.47 -11.86
N GLN A 66 -22.57 -5.38 -12.74
CA GLN A 66 -21.98 -6.56 -13.39
C GLN A 66 -21.02 -7.31 -12.46
N VAL A 67 -20.35 -6.59 -11.56
CA VAL A 67 -19.46 -7.13 -10.53
C VAL A 67 -20.27 -7.89 -9.48
N GLU A 68 -21.40 -7.35 -9.00
CA GLU A 68 -22.28 -8.01 -8.02
C GLU A 68 -22.85 -9.34 -8.54
N LEU A 69 -22.91 -9.53 -9.87
CA LEU A 69 -23.33 -10.76 -10.53
C LEU A 69 -22.18 -11.78 -10.73
N GLN A 70 -20.92 -11.37 -10.52
CA GLN A 70 -19.72 -12.19 -10.73
C GLN A 70 -19.03 -12.49 -9.39
N GLU A 71 -18.27 -13.59 -9.33
CA GLU A 71 -17.50 -13.92 -8.14
C GLU A 71 -16.27 -13.02 -8.00
N ALA A 72 -16.00 -12.52 -6.78
CA ALA A 72 -14.85 -11.64 -6.49
C ALA A 72 -13.51 -12.22 -6.97
N SER A 73 -13.33 -13.54 -6.89
CA SER A 73 -12.10 -14.21 -7.35
C SER A 73 -11.90 -14.17 -8.88
N LEU A 74 -12.98 -14.08 -9.66
CA LEU A 74 -12.91 -13.98 -11.12
C LEU A 74 -12.59 -12.54 -11.53
N ILE A 75 -13.22 -11.57 -10.87
CA ILE A 75 -12.94 -10.14 -11.04
C ILE A 75 -11.48 -9.87 -10.70
N ALA A 76 -11.01 -10.38 -9.56
CA ALA A 76 -9.63 -10.21 -9.12
C ALA A 76 -8.61 -10.65 -10.16
N ARG A 77 -8.77 -11.84 -10.76
CA ARG A 77 -7.89 -12.36 -11.81
C ARG A 77 -7.99 -11.58 -13.13
N SER A 78 -9.12 -10.92 -13.39
CA SER A 78 -9.32 -10.11 -14.59
C SER A 78 -8.67 -8.74 -14.45
N GLU A 79 -8.87 -8.08 -13.31
CA GLU A 79 -8.39 -6.73 -13.04
C GLU A 79 -6.89 -6.70 -12.66
N LEU A 80 -6.43 -7.72 -11.94
CA LEU A 80 -5.05 -7.89 -11.49
C LEU A 80 -4.53 -9.25 -12.00
N PRO A 81 -4.17 -9.35 -13.30
CA PRO A 81 -3.74 -10.61 -13.90
C PRO A 81 -2.43 -11.13 -13.29
N GLU A 82 -1.58 -10.23 -12.82
CA GLU A 82 -0.44 -10.56 -11.97
C GLU A 82 -0.92 -10.57 -10.52
N GLN A 83 -1.06 -11.78 -9.96
CA GLN A 83 -1.50 -11.95 -8.59
C GLN A 83 -0.48 -11.30 -7.63
N PRO A 84 -0.91 -10.37 -6.75
CA PRO A 84 -0.02 -9.79 -5.76
C PRO A 84 0.45 -10.87 -4.78
N GLU A 85 1.75 -10.87 -4.48
CA GLU A 85 2.36 -11.84 -3.56
C GLU A 85 2.60 -11.23 -2.17
N THR A 86 2.67 -9.90 -2.07
CA THR A 86 2.98 -9.18 -0.84
C THR A 86 2.03 -8.00 -0.61
N VAL A 87 1.96 -7.52 0.64
CA VAL A 87 1.23 -6.28 0.95
C VAL A 87 1.79 -5.09 0.18
N VAL A 88 3.11 -5.06 -0.05
CA VAL A 88 3.74 -4.00 -0.84
C VAL A 88 3.19 -3.95 -2.26
N ASP A 89 2.91 -5.10 -2.89
CA ASP A 89 2.35 -5.13 -4.25
C ASP A 89 0.93 -4.52 -4.26
N LEU A 90 0.12 -4.77 -3.23
CA LEU A 90 -1.19 -4.11 -3.09
C LEU A 90 -1.07 -2.61 -2.86
N LEU A 91 -0.12 -2.16 -2.02
CA LEU A 91 0.10 -0.73 -1.77
C LEU A 91 0.58 0.00 -3.03
N ILE A 92 1.37 -0.66 -3.88
CA ILE A 92 1.79 -0.14 -5.18
C ILE A 92 0.57 0.04 -6.09
N GLU A 93 -0.32 -0.97 -6.16
CA GLU A 93 -1.52 -0.87 -6.99
C GLU A 93 -2.47 0.24 -6.52
N ILE A 94 -2.68 0.39 -5.21
CA ILE A 94 -3.51 1.47 -4.66
C ILE A 94 -2.87 2.83 -4.97
N ALA A 95 -1.55 2.97 -4.77
CA ALA A 95 -0.84 4.21 -5.12
C ALA A 95 -0.94 4.54 -6.62
N SER A 96 -0.85 3.51 -7.47
CA SER A 96 -1.01 3.60 -8.93
C SER A 96 -2.39 4.17 -9.29
N MET A 97 -3.45 3.70 -8.63
CA MET A 97 -4.81 4.20 -8.85
C MET A 97 -4.95 5.68 -8.48
N TYR A 98 -4.41 6.09 -7.33
CA TYR A 98 -4.45 7.49 -6.90
C TYR A 98 -3.68 8.43 -7.83
N ARG A 99 -2.54 7.98 -8.38
CA ARG A 99 -1.75 8.76 -9.35
C ARG A 99 -2.36 8.82 -10.75
N GLY A 100 -3.31 7.93 -11.07
CA GLY A 100 -3.86 7.80 -12.42
C GLY A 100 -3.02 6.93 -13.35
N ASP A 101 -2.08 6.16 -12.80
CA ASP A 101 -1.31 5.14 -13.53
C ASP A 101 -2.16 3.86 -13.76
N SER A 102 -3.11 3.60 -12.86
CA SER A 102 -4.12 2.53 -12.97
C SER A 102 -5.55 3.10 -12.82
N PRO A 103 -6.59 2.46 -13.40
CA PRO A 103 -7.97 2.94 -13.28
C PRO A 103 -8.50 2.89 -11.84
N PHE A 104 -9.15 3.96 -11.38
CA PHE A 104 -9.82 4.03 -10.08
C PHE A 104 -11.29 3.56 -10.18
N THR A 105 -11.48 2.24 -10.27
CA THR A 105 -12.80 1.62 -10.53
C THR A 105 -13.27 0.70 -9.42
N TYR A 106 -14.59 0.51 -9.33
CA TYR A 106 -15.20 -0.43 -8.37
C TYR A 106 -14.68 -1.86 -8.52
N ALA A 107 -14.57 -2.36 -9.76
CA ALA A 107 -14.06 -3.72 -10.02
C ALA A 107 -12.63 -3.90 -9.49
N ARG A 108 -11.78 -2.88 -9.65
CA ARG A 108 -10.40 -2.92 -9.17
C ARG A 108 -10.32 -2.84 -7.64
N MET A 109 -11.22 -2.11 -6.98
CA MET A 109 -11.32 -2.14 -5.51
C MET A 109 -11.74 -3.52 -5.00
N VAL A 110 -12.76 -4.14 -5.60
CA VAL A 110 -13.18 -5.52 -5.27
C VAL A 110 -12.04 -6.51 -5.48
N ALA A 111 -11.24 -6.34 -6.54
CA ALA A 111 -10.05 -7.14 -6.78
C ALA A 111 -9.01 -7.00 -5.66
N LEU A 112 -8.73 -5.78 -5.23
CA LEU A 112 -7.78 -5.50 -4.14
C LEU A 112 -8.28 -6.08 -2.81
N GLU A 113 -9.55 -5.85 -2.46
CA GLU A 113 -10.19 -6.40 -1.26
C GLU A 113 -10.09 -7.93 -1.23
N TYR A 114 -10.41 -8.59 -2.35
CA TYR A 114 -10.29 -10.04 -2.46
C TYR A 114 -8.88 -10.53 -2.07
N TYR A 115 -7.83 -9.86 -2.54
CA TYR A 115 -6.44 -10.23 -2.24
C TYR A 115 -6.02 -9.90 -0.81
N THR A 116 -6.63 -8.90 -0.15
CA THR A 116 -6.38 -8.66 1.28
C THR A 116 -6.80 -9.83 2.17
N GLU A 117 -7.74 -10.65 1.70
CA GLU A 117 -8.24 -11.83 2.40
C GLU A 117 -7.49 -13.13 2.04
N GLN A 118 -6.60 -13.11 1.04
CA GLN A 118 -5.84 -14.29 0.61
C GLN A 118 -4.49 -14.40 1.32
N GLU A 119 -4.04 -15.62 1.59
CA GLU A 119 -2.66 -15.86 2.04
C GLU A 119 -1.64 -15.69 0.89
N PRO A 120 -0.41 -15.20 1.16
CA PRO A 120 0.14 -14.85 2.49
C PRO A 120 -0.26 -13.44 2.98
N ILE A 121 -0.89 -12.63 2.14
CA ILE A 121 -1.19 -11.21 2.37
C ILE A 121 -2.06 -11.01 3.62
N ALA A 122 -3.10 -11.82 3.81
CA ALA A 122 -4.00 -11.73 4.96
C ALA A 122 -3.27 -11.78 6.30
N SER A 123 -2.31 -12.70 6.44
CA SER A 123 -1.50 -12.82 7.65
C SER A 123 -0.58 -11.61 7.88
N GLU A 124 -0.12 -10.98 6.79
CA GLU A 124 0.74 -9.80 6.84
C GLU A 124 -0.03 -8.51 7.17
N ILE A 125 -1.29 -8.40 6.72
CA ILE A 125 -2.19 -7.26 6.97
C ILE A 125 -2.76 -7.28 8.38
N ALA A 126 -3.02 -8.47 8.95
CA ALA A 126 -3.71 -8.62 10.24
C ALA A 126 -3.22 -7.71 11.40
N PRO A 127 -1.91 -7.44 11.57
CA PRO A 127 -1.41 -6.53 12.62
C PRO A 127 -1.74 -5.05 12.38
N PHE A 128 -2.03 -4.67 11.14
CA PHE A 128 -2.28 -3.29 10.70
C PHE A 128 -3.77 -2.96 10.59
N GLY A 129 -4.61 -3.98 10.50
CA GLY A 129 -6.02 -3.84 10.13
C GLY A 129 -6.21 -3.81 8.61
N PRO A 130 -7.47 -3.76 8.14
CA PRO A 130 -7.78 -3.75 6.71
C PRO A 130 -7.10 -2.58 6.00
N LEU A 131 -6.80 -2.73 4.71
CA LEU A 131 -6.37 -1.60 3.90
C LEU A 131 -7.46 -0.52 3.92
N PRO A 132 -7.10 0.77 4.01
CA PRO A 132 -8.05 1.88 3.93
C PRO A 132 -8.50 2.04 2.47
N ILE A 133 -9.36 1.11 2.04
CA ILE A 133 -10.09 1.18 0.79
C ILE A 133 -11.42 1.79 1.18
N THR A 134 -11.69 3.01 0.73
CA THR A 134 -12.90 3.72 1.14
C THR A 134 -14.12 3.09 0.50
N ASP A 135 -15.14 2.87 1.33
CA ASP A 135 -16.45 2.46 0.87
C ASP A 135 -17.18 3.66 0.26
N PHE A 136 -16.92 3.90 -1.02
CA PHE A 136 -17.61 4.93 -1.79
C PHE A 136 -19.07 4.57 -2.11
N LEU A 137 -19.59 3.41 -1.64
CA LEU A 137 -20.95 2.95 -1.95
C LEU A 137 -22.04 3.71 -1.18
N GLU A 138 -21.67 4.43 -0.11
CA GLU A 138 -22.62 5.17 0.73
C GLU A 138 -22.75 6.66 0.37
N ILE A 139 -21.97 7.15 -0.59
CA ILE A 139 -21.95 8.58 -0.91
C ILE A 139 -23.08 8.90 -1.88
N ASP A 140 -23.88 9.91 -1.53
CA ASP A 140 -24.87 10.47 -2.42
C ASP A 140 -24.18 10.98 -3.69
N VAL A 141 -24.46 10.32 -4.82
CA VAL A 141 -23.90 10.65 -6.14
C VAL A 141 -24.26 12.07 -6.58
N ASP A 142 -25.23 12.71 -5.93
CA ASP A 142 -25.69 14.06 -6.23
C ASP A 142 -24.87 15.18 -5.53
N ASP A 143 -23.99 14.84 -4.56
CA ASP A 143 -23.09 15.81 -3.89
C ASP A 143 -21.61 15.58 -4.29
N GLN A 144 -21.19 16.28 -5.34
CA GLN A 144 -19.82 16.21 -5.85
C GLN A 144 -18.79 16.71 -4.81
N GLU A 145 -19.11 17.73 -4.01
CA GLU A 145 -18.15 18.28 -3.04
C GLU A 145 -17.85 17.25 -1.94
N ALA A 146 -18.90 16.57 -1.44
CA ALA A 146 -18.75 15.48 -0.50
C ALA A 146 -17.93 14.31 -1.07
N GLN A 147 -18.14 13.95 -2.34
CA GLN A 147 -17.35 12.91 -3.01
C GLN A 147 -15.87 13.27 -3.09
N LEU A 148 -15.55 14.49 -3.52
CA LEU A 148 -14.15 14.95 -3.64
C LEU A 148 -13.48 14.99 -2.26
N GLN A 149 -14.19 15.43 -1.22
CA GLN A 149 -13.69 15.40 0.16
C GLN A 149 -13.40 13.96 0.61
N ASN A 150 -14.30 13.01 0.35
CA ASN A 150 -14.12 11.62 0.73
C ASN A 150 -12.93 10.96 0.00
N ILE A 151 -12.75 11.23 -1.29
CA ILE A 151 -11.55 10.76 -2.03
C ILE A 151 -10.28 11.33 -1.39
N GLN A 152 -10.30 12.62 -1.02
CA GLN A 152 -9.15 13.27 -0.40
C GLN A 152 -8.84 12.71 1.01
N GLU A 153 -9.87 12.39 1.79
CA GLU A 153 -9.73 11.77 3.11
C GLU A 153 -9.22 10.33 2.98
N SER A 154 -9.77 9.55 2.05
CA SER A 154 -9.30 8.20 1.71
C SER A 154 -7.81 8.16 1.38
N TYR A 155 -7.36 9.09 0.52
CA TYR A 155 -5.96 9.18 0.14
C TYR A 155 -5.06 9.52 1.34
N LYS A 156 -5.54 10.36 2.26
CA LYS A 156 -4.82 10.68 3.50
C LYS A 156 -4.71 9.46 4.42
N GLU A 157 -5.79 8.68 4.57
CA GLU A 157 -5.79 7.44 5.35
C GLU A 157 -4.86 6.40 4.73
N PHE A 158 -4.88 6.25 3.40
CA PHE A 158 -3.92 5.42 2.67
C PHE A 158 -2.47 5.81 2.97
N ASN A 159 -2.14 7.10 2.92
CA ASN A 159 -0.80 7.57 3.23
C ASN A 159 -0.38 7.24 4.67
N GLN A 160 -1.27 7.42 5.64
CA GLN A 160 -1.02 7.06 7.04
C GLN A 160 -0.83 5.56 7.22
N TYR A 161 -1.62 4.75 6.52
CA TYR A 161 -1.48 3.29 6.55
C TYR A 161 -0.12 2.85 6.03
N VAL A 162 0.30 3.37 4.86
CA VAL A 162 1.62 3.05 4.30
C VAL A 162 2.73 3.50 5.25
N ASP A 163 2.65 4.69 5.83
CA ASP A 163 3.66 5.16 6.79
C ASP A 163 3.75 4.24 8.02
N ASN A 164 2.61 3.82 8.55
CA ASN A 164 2.56 2.86 9.66
C ASN A 164 3.14 1.49 9.27
N PHE A 165 2.75 0.98 8.09
CA PHE A 165 3.27 -0.27 7.55
C PHE A 165 4.79 -0.23 7.44
N MET A 166 5.33 0.82 6.80
CA MET A 166 6.77 1.00 6.62
C MET A 166 7.50 1.10 7.96
N ASN A 167 6.97 1.87 8.91
CA ASN A 167 7.56 2.03 10.24
C ASN A 167 7.63 0.70 11.01
N VAL A 168 6.58 -0.12 10.98
CA VAL A 168 6.55 -1.38 11.74
C VAL A 168 7.38 -2.47 11.06
N LYS A 169 7.33 -2.55 9.72
CA LYS A 169 8.00 -3.61 8.96
C LYS A 169 9.49 -3.41 8.83
N PHE A 170 9.96 -2.17 8.75
CA PHE A 170 11.34 -1.89 8.39
C PHE A 170 12.13 -1.09 9.42
N LYS A 171 11.50 -0.30 10.31
CA LYS A 171 12.22 0.44 11.36
C LYS A 171 12.47 -0.34 12.66
N GLN A 172 12.83 -1.63 12.57
CA GLN A 172 13.35 -2.41 13.72
C GLN A 172 14.87 -2.28 13.86
#